data_AF-A0A2L0F4B8-F1
#
_entry.id   AF-A0A2L0F4B8-F1
#
_cell.length_a   1.000
_cell.length_b   1.000
_cell.length_c   1.000
_cell.angle_alpha   90.00
_cell.angle_beta   90.00
_cell.angle_gamma   90.00
#
_symmetry.space_group_name_H-M   'P 1'
#
loop_
_entity.id
_entity.type
_entity.pdbx_description
1 polymer ?
#
loop_
_entity_poly.entity_id
_entity_poly.type
_entity_poly.pdbx_seq_one_letter_code
_entity_poly.pdbx_strand_id
1 'polypeptide(L)'
;MTTVAELTLAALEQHGTEPLPAYAATLRASCAEHVPPFGMAWYGDKYREVASDPAWLASSLIANAQKEGEGSRGLWQLAGRTSDADTSDQIRLHAIDESRHANMYLAMLDLVFPDAVGSDLQPALDELSPRYTKKYRPLRTESASVEHVLDELIQMNLGEIRTRIHQLLLRPMITAHCVGERREKLTGVLDSLILDETRHIEYTARLIERASVTGLADFVRRTMAARLREFNDITLVEVGEAQFVGE
;
A
#
# COMPACT_ATOMS: atom_id res chain seq x y z
N MET A 1 -14.42 17.72 -8.93
CA MET A 1 -14.01 16.60 -8.06
C MET A 1 -12.62 16.18 -8.49
N THR A 2 -11.67 16.13 -7.57
CA THR A 2 -10.34 15.57 -7.85
C THR A 2 -10.45 14.05 -7.80
N THR A 3 -10.05 13.35 -8.86
CA THR A 3 -10.10 11.88 -8.92
C THR A 3 -8.88 11.29 -8.22
N VAL A 4 -8.95 10.00 -7.84
CA VAL A 4 -7.80 9.24 -7.29
C VAL A 4 -6.57 9.39 -8.17
N ALA A 5 -6.74 9.28 -9.49
CA ALA A 5 -5.65 9.47 -10.45
C ALA A 5 -4.95 10.83 -10.29
N GLU A 6 -5.71 11.93 -10.22
CA GLU A 6 -5.10 13.27 -10.08
C GLU A 6 -4.44 13.47 -8.71
N LEU A 7 -5.00 12.91 -7.63
CA LEU A 7 -4.36 12.97 -6.31
C LEU A 7 -3.02 12.22 -6.30
N THR A 8 -2.98 11.04 -6.92
CA THR A 8 -1.75 10.25 -7.07
C THR A 8 -0.72 10.99 -7.92
N LEU A 9 -1.11 11.50 -9.08
CA LEU A 9 -0.20 12.19 -9.98
C LEU A 9 0.35 13.49 -9.37
N ALA A 10 -0.48 14.25 -8.65
CA ALA A 10 -0.04 15.43 -7.91
C ALA A 10 0.93 15.06 -6.77
N ALA A 11 0.73 13.93 -6.09
CA ALA A 11 1.66 13.46 -5.07
C ALA A 11 3.03 13.09 -5.65
N LEU A 12 3.05 12.43 -6.81
CA LEU A 12 4.30 12.12 -7.52
C LEU A 12 5.03 13.39 -7.97
N GLU A 13 4.31 14.36 -8.51
CA GLU A 13 4.88 15.66 -8.90
C GLU A 13 5.49 16.39 -7.67
N GLN A 14 4.78 16.42 -6.55
CA GLN A 14 5.29 16.99 -5.29
C GLN A 14 6.50 16.25 -4.75
N HIS A 15 6.64 14.95 -5.05
CA HIS A 15 7.81 14.14 -4.72
C HIS A 15 8.99 14.37 -5.67
N GLY A 16 8.83 15.17 -6.72
CA GLY A 16 9.88 15.43 -7.72
C GLY A 16 10.00 14.34 -8.78
N THR A 17 8.99 13.49 -8.94
CA THR A 17 8.93 12.49 -10.01
C THR A 17 8.82 13.19 -11.37
N GLU A 18 9.62 12.73 -12.33
CA GLU A 18 9.54 13.22 -13.71
C GLU A 18 8.19 12.83 -14.36
N PRO A 19 7.70 13.57 -15.37
CA PRO A 19 6.45 13.21 -16.04
C PRO A 19 6.45 11.79 -16.61
N LEU A 20 5.42 11.01 -16.28
CA LEU A 20 5.18 9.64 -16.76
C LEU A 20 3.89 9.59 -17.61
N PRO A 21 3.93 10.08 -18.87
CA PRO A 21 2.71 10.33 -19.65
C PRO A 21 1.90 9.06 -19.97
N ALA A 22 2.54 7.93 -20.27
CA ALA A 22 1.82 6.70 -20.61
C ALA A 22 1.15 6.06 -19.38
N TYR A 23 1.85 6.04 -18.24
CA TYR A 23 1.31 5.65 -16.94
C TYR A 23 0.15 6.56 -16.52
N ALA A 24 0.35 7.89 -16.58
CA ALA A 24 -0.67 8.86 -16.19
C ALA A 24 -1.94 8.73 -17.05
N ALA A 25 -1.80 8.55 -18.37
CA ALA A 25 -2.93 8.32 -19.26
C ALA A 25 -3.66 7.01 -18.92
N THR A 26 -2.93 5.95 -18.62
CA THR A 26 -3.51 4.64 -18.28
C THR A 26 -4.22 4.65 -16.93
N LEU A 27 -3.63 5.27 -15.91
CA LEU A 27 -4.23 5.40 -14.58
C LEU A 27 -5.52 6.23 -14.65
N ARG A 28 -5.49 7.36 -15.38
CA ARG A 28 -6.68 8.19 -15.61
C ARG A 28 -7.80 7.43 -16.31
N ALA A 29 -7.47 6.74 -17.40
CA ALA A 29 -8.44 5.94 -18.16
C ALA A 29 -9.06 4.85 -17.28
N SER A 30 -8.24 4.10 -16.54
CA SER A 30 -8.69 3.05 -15.64
C SER A 30 -9.59 3.59 -14.53
N CYS A 31 -9.20 4.71 -13.89
CA CYS A 31 -10.03 5.35 -12.85
C CYS A 31 -11.33 5.98 -13.39
N ALA A 32 -11.36 6.37 -14.67
CA ALA A 32 -12.58 6.89 -15.29
C ALA A 32 -13.55 5.75 -15.65
N GLU A 33 -13.03 4.60 -16.08
CA GLU A 33 -13.82 3.40 -16.38
C GLU A 33 -14.31 2.69 -15.11
N HIS A 34 -13.45 2.60 -14.10
CA HIS A 34 -13.69 1.94 -12.83
C HIS A 34 -13.42 2.91 -11.66
N VAL A 35 -14.42 3.75 -11.38
CA VAL A 35 -14.34 4.80 -10.35
C VAL A 35 -14.00 4.19 -8.98
N PRO A 36 -12.84 4.52 -8.38
CA PRO A 36 -12.44 3.89 -7.13
C PRO A 36 -13.29 4.39 -5.95
N PRO A 37 -13.91 3.48 -5.16
CA PRO A 37 -14.76 3.86 -4.01
C PRO A 37 -14.03 4.74 -3.00
N PHE A 38 -12.75 4.45 -2.75
CA PHE A 38 -11.90 5.17 -1.80
C PHE A 38 -11.55 6.62 -2.22
N GLY A 39 -11.94 7.03 -3.44
CA GLY A 39 -11.91 8.43 -3.87
C GLY A 39 -13.22 9.20 -3.62
N MET A 40 -14.25 8.55 -3.09
CA MET A 40 -15.60 9.11 -2.98
C MET A 40 -15.87 9.67 -1.58
N ALA A 41 -16.66 10.74 -1.49
CA ALA A 41 -16.96 11.39 -0.21
C ALA A 41 -17.64 10.43 0.80
N TRP A 42 -18.63 9.65 0.33
CA TRP A 42 -19.35 8.70 1.18
C TRP A 42 -18.43 7.64 1.79
N TYR A 43 -17.34 7.29 1.11
CA TYR A 43 -16.37 6.32 1.61
C TYR A 43 -15.58 6.91 2.77
N GLY A 44 -15.12 8.16 2.64
CA GLY A 44 -14.45 8.88 3.72
C GLY A 44 -15.36 9.09 4.94
N ASP A 45 -16.65 9.35 4.73
CA ASP A 45 -17.64 9.45 5.80
C ASP A 45 -17.81 8.11 6.53
N LYS A 46 -17.94 7.01 5.76
CA LYS A 46 -18.07 5.67 6.33
C LYS A 46 -16.82 5.25 7.09
N TYR A 47 -15.63 5.51 6.54
CA TYR A 47 -14.36 5.26 7.21
C TYR A 47 -14.27 6.02 8.53
N ARG A 48 -14.64 7.31 8.55
CA ARG A 48 -14.66 8.14 9.76
C ARG A 48 -15.62 7.60 10.82
N GLU A 49 -16.80 7.13 10.40
CA GLU A 49 -17.80 6.52 11.29
C GLU A 49 -17.20 5.32 12.04
N VAL A 50 -16.62 4.35 11.32
CA VAL A 50 -16.06 3.13 11.92
C VAL A 50 -14.75 3.40 12.67
N ALA A 51 -13.88 4.27 12.16
CA ALA A 51 -12.61 4.61 12.78
C ALA A 51 -12.74 5.47 14.04
N SER A 52 -13.96 5.93 14.37
CA SER A 52 -14.24 6.60 15.64
C SER A 52 -14.36 5.62 16.81
N ASP A 53 -14.55 4.33 16.55
CA ASP A 53 -14.49 3.27 17.56
C ASP A 53 -13.02 2.87 17.83
N PRO A 54 -12.50 3.09 19.05
CA PRO A 54 -11.13 2.72 19.40
C PRO A 54 -10.82 1.23 19.21
N ALA A 55 -11.78 0.35 19.47
CA ALA A 55 -11.57 -1.09 19.34
C ALA A 55 -11.40 -1.47 17.88
N TRP A 56 -12.29 -0.96 17.00
CA TRP A 56 -12.16 -1.12 15.57
C TRP A 56 -10.84 -0.56 15.04
N LEU A 57 -10.45 0.64 15.49
CA LEU A 57 -9.22 1.29 15.05
C LEU A 57 -7.98 0.47 15.46
N ALA A 58 -7.93 -0.02 16.70
CA ALA A 58 -6.85 -0.90 17.17
C ALA A 58 -6.78 -2.21 16.34
N SER A 59 -7.92 -2.85 16.08
CA SER A 59 -7.98 -4.05 15.23
C SER A 59 -7.50 -3.76 13.80
N SER A 60 -7.85 -2.59 13.24
CA SER A 60 -7.40 -2.20 11.90
C SER A 60 -5.88 -2.03 11.81
N LEU A 61 -5.21 -1.58 12.88
CA LEU A 61 -3.74 -1.47 12.92
C LEU A 61 -3.09 -2.85 12.91
N ILE A 62 -3.65 -3.82 13.64
CA ILE A 62 -3.17 -5.21 13.64
C ILE A 62 -3.37 -5.84 12.25
N ALA A 63 -4.55 -5.65 11.65
CA ALA A 63 -4.84 -6.17 10.32
C ALA A 63 -3.90 -5.59 9.25
N ASN A 64 -3.63 -4.28 9.29
CA ASN A 64 -2.65 -3.67 8.40
C ASN A 64 -1.24 -4.22 8.66
N ALA A 65 -0.82 -4.38 9.92
CA ALA A 65 0.48 -4.96 10.25
C ALA A 65 0.67 -6.37 9.67
N GLN A 66 -0.39 -7.20 9.73
CA GLN A 66 -0.40 -8.52 9.12
C GLN A 66 -0.29 -8.43 7.61
N LYS A 67 -1.06 -7.56 6.96
CA LYS A 67 -1.07 -7.36 5.51
C LYS A 67 0.29 -6.92 4.98
N GLU A 68 0.96 -5.96 5.61
CA GLU A 68 2.32 -5.57 5.18
C GLU A 68 3.32 -6.72 5.37
N GLY A 69 3.15 -7.52 6.41
CA GLY A 69 3.95 -8.72 6.62
C GLY A 69 3.77 -9.75 5.51
N GLU A 70 2.54 -10.01 5.10
CA GLU A 70 2.19 -10.94 4.02
C GLU A 70 2.64 -10.41 2.65
N GLY A 71 2.36 -9.14 2.36
CA GLY A 71 2.83 -8.41 1.18
C GLY A 71 4.36 -8.45 1.05
N SER A 72 5.07 -8.16 2.15
CA SER A 72 6.53 -8.27 2.21
C SER A 72 7.05 -9.65 1.80
N ARG A 73 6.42 -10.74 2.27
CA ARG A 73 6.79 -12.12 1.89
C ARG A 73 6.51 -12.38 0.41
N GLY A 74 5.38 -11.91 -0.11
CA GLY A 74 5.04 -12.00 -1.54
C GLY A 74 6.05 -11.29 -2.43
N LEU A 75 6.36 -10.03 -2.11
CA LEU A 75 7.37 -9.23 -2.80
C LEU A 75 8.76 -9.88 -2.74
N TRP A 76 9.13 -10.45 -1.59
CA TRP A 76 10.40 -11.16 -1.46
C TRP A 76 10.50 -12.35 -2.42
N GLN A 77 9.43 -13.13 -2.56
CA GLN A 77 9.38 -14.24 -3.51
C GLN A 77 9.42 -13.75 -4.96
N LEU A 78 8.65 -12.71 -5.29
CA LEU A 78 8.61 -12.11 -6.62
C LEU A 78 9.98 -11.57 -7.05
N ALA A 79 10.70 -10.91 -6.13
CA ALA A 79 12.06 -10.46 -6.38
C ALA A 79 12.99 -11.62 -6.77
N GLY A 80 12.85 -12.79 -6.12
CA GLY A 80 13.59 -14.01 -6.45
C GLY A 80 13.23 -14.65 -7.79
N ARG A 81 12.06 -14.32 -8.36
CA ARG A 81 11.55 -14.80 -9.66
C ARG A 81 11.72 -13.78 -10.78
N THR A 82 12.17 -12.56 -10.49
CA THR A 82 12.33 -11.49 -11.48
C THR A 82 13.69 -11.59 -12.15
N SER A 83 13.70 -11.78 -13.47
CA SER A 83 14.95 -11.96 -14.24
C SER A 83 15.75 -10.68 -14.43
N ASP A 84 15.07 -9.53 -14.55
CA ASP A 84 15.71 -8.22 -14.66
C ASP A 84 16.30 -7.81 -13.30
N ALA A 85 17.62 -7.63 -13.23
CA ALA A 85 18.32 -7.43 -11.97
C ALA A 85 17.91 -6.13 -11.27
N ASP A 86 17.71 -5.05 -12.03
CA ASP A 86 17.32 -3.75 -11.47
C ASP A 86 15.89 -3.79 -10.92
N THR A 87 14.96 -4.38 -11.68
CA THR A 87 13.57 -4.57 -11.22
C THR A 87 13.52 -5.50 -10.00
N SER A 88 14.28 -6.59 -10.00
CA SER A 88 14.42 -7.50 -8.85
C SER A 88 14.93 -6.76 -7.61
N ASP A 89 15.91 -5.88 -7.74
CA ASP A 89 16.44 -5.12 -6.60
C ASP A 89 15.44 -4.10 -6.06
N GLN A 90 14.68 -3.42 -6.93
CA GLN A 90 13.62 -2.49 -6.52
C GLN A 90 12.50 -3.22 -5.76
N ILE A 91 12.01 -4.35 -6.27
CA ILE A 91 11.00 -5.18 -5.59
C ILE A 91 11.55 -5.69 -4.23
N ARG A 92 12.82 -6.08 -4.18
CA ARG A 92 13.48 -6.50 -2.93
C ARG A 92 13.56 -5.37 -1.90
N LEU A 93 13.83 -4.14 -2.32
CA LEU A 93 13.85 -2.98 -1.43
C LEU A 93 12.46 -2.67 -0.90
N HIS A 94 11.45 -2.72 -1.78
CA HIS A 94 10.04 -2.60 -1.38
C HIS A 94 9.65 -3.66 -0.34
N ALA A 95 10.00 -4.93 -0.56
CA ALA A 95 9.77 -5.99 0.43
C ALA A 95 10.39 -5.70 1.81
N ILE A 96 11.56 -5.04 1.87
CA ILE A 96 12.20 -4.64 3.13
C ILE A 96 11.43 -3.52 3.81
N ASP A 97 10.92 -2.57 3.03
CA ASP A 97 10.10 -1.47 3.56
C ASP A 97 8.77 -2.00 4.09
N GLU A 98 8.07 -2.91 3.39
CA GLU A 98 6.84 -3.54 3.91
C GLU A 98 7.08 -4.33 5.20
N SER A 99 8.23 -5.01 5.29
CA SER A 99 8.63 -5.66 6.54
C SER A 99 8.78 -4.65 7.68
N ARG A 100 9.23 -3.42 7.40
CA ARG A 100 9.32 -2.33 8.38
C ARG A 100 7.94 -1.75 8.68
N HIS A 101 7.08 -1.57 7.67
CA HIS A 101 5.73 -1.03 7.81
C HIS A 101 4.89 -1.87 8.78
N ALA A 102 4.99 -3.21 8.71
CA ALA A 102 4.37 -4.10 9.68
C ALA A 102 4.68 -3.70 11.13
N ASN A 103 5.95 -3.42 11.44
CA ASN A 103 6.36 -2.97 12.78
C ASN A 103 5.90 -1.53 13.08
N MET A 104 5.78 -0.67 12.07
CA MET A 104 5.30 0.71 12.24
C MET A 104 3.83 0.75 12.63
N TYR A 105 2.97 -0.11 12.05
CA TYR A 105 1.58 -0.24 12.50
C TYR A 105 1.47 -0.72 13.95
N LEU A 106 2.30 -1.69 14.35
CA LEU A 106 2.36 -2.14 15.75
C LEU A 106 2.88 -1.02 16.69
N ALA A 107 3.83 -0.21 16.23
CA ALA A 107 4.29 0.94 16.99
C ALA A 107 3.19 2.01 17.14
N MET A 108 2.37 2.25 16.09
CA MET A 108 1.20 3.13 16.20
C MET A 108 0.18 2.59 17.20
N LEU A 109 -0.04 1.27 17.21
CA LEU A 109 -0.92 0.61 18.17
C LEU A 109 -0.45 0.83 19.61
N ASP A 110 0.83 0.61 19.92
CA ASP A 110 1.39 0.86 21.26
C ASP A 110 1.33 2.34 21.68
N LEU A 111 1.60 3.25 20.73
CA LEU A 111 1.55 4.69 20.99
C LEU A 111 0.15 5.15 21.40
N VAL A 112 -0.88 4.66 20.70
CA VAL A 112 -2.26 5.15 20.81
C VAL A 112 -3.09 4.32 21.79
N PHE A 113 -2.84 3.01 21.86
CA PHE A 113 -3.61 2.03 22.62
C PHE A 113 -2.68 1.03 23.36
N PRO A 114 -1.85 1.48 24.30
CA PRO A 114 -0.81 0.64 24.94
C PRO A 114 -1.36 -0.60 25.66
N ASP A 115 -2.62 -0.56 26.09
CA ASP A 115 -3.28 -1.66 26.82
C ASP A 115 -4.24 -2.47 25.95
N ALA A 116 -4.29 -2.22 24.63
CA ALA A 116 -5.22 -2.92 23.73
C ALA A 116 -4.81 -4.37 23.43
N VAL A 117 -3.54 -4.73 23.66
CA VAL A 117 -3.00 -6.06 23.39
C VAL A 117 -2.48 -6.67 24.68
N GLY A 118 -3.00 -7.84 25.04
CA GLY A 118 -2.46 -8.63 26.15
C GLY A 118 -1.02 -9.07 25.90
N SER A 119 -0.19 -9.10 26.94
CA SER A 119 1.22 -9.50 26.81
C SER A 119 1.43 -10.91 26.22
N ASP A 120 0.40 -11.77 26.32
CA ASP A 120 0.35 -13.11 25.73
C ASP A 120 0.25 -13.10 24.20
N LEU A 121 -0.25 -12.03 23.59
CA LEU A 121 -0.36 -11.88 22.13
C LEU A 121 0.89 -11.24 21.51
N GLN A 122 1.79 -10.68 22.32
CA GLN A 122 3.00 -10.02 21.82
C GLN A 122 3.88 -10.92 20.93
N PRO A 123 4.12 -12.21 21.26
CA PRO A 123 4.88 -13.09 20.37
C PRO A 123 4.24 -13.26 18.99
N ALA A 124 2.91 -13.34 18.91
CA ALA A 124 2.20 -13.48 17.64
C ALA A 124 2.31 -12.22 16.79
N LEU A 125 2.25 -11.03 17.40
CA LEU A 125 2.44 -9.75 16.71
C LEU A 125 3.88 -9.59 16.20
N ASP A 126 4.86 -10.03 17.00
CA ASP A 126 6.28 -10.00 16.65
C ASP A 126 6.64 -10.83 15.41
N GLU A 127 5.83 -11.85 15.09
CA GLU A 127 5.97 -12.75 13.94
C GLU A 127 5.35 -12.20 12.64
N LEU A 128 4.52 -11.15 12.72
CA LEU A 128 3.90 -10.54 11.54
C LEU A 128 4.96 -10.01 10.58
N SER A 129 6.00 -9.35 11.12
CA SER A 129 7.12 -8.86 10.32
C SER A 129 8.13 -9.96 10.02
N PRO A 130 8.50 -10.21 8.74
CA PRO A 130 9.56 -11.15 8.39
C PRO A 130 10.98 -10.65 8.69
N ARG A 131 11.12 -9.39 9.14
CA ARG A 131 12.39 -8.73 9.53
C ARG A 131 13.46 -8.77 8.44
N TYR A 132 13.05 -8.57 7.19
CA TYR A 132 13.99 -8.51 6.08
C TYR A 132 14.96 -7.33 6.22
N THR A 133 16.19 -7.51 5.75
CA THR A 133 17.22 -6.47 5.76
C THR A 133 17.99 -6.48 4.45
N LYS A 134 18.73 -5.40 4.17
CA LYS A 134 19.59 -5.29 2.98
C LYS A 134 20.68 -6.37 2.90
N LYS A 135 20.97 -7.09 3.99
CA LYS A 135 21.93 -8.20 4.03
C LYS A 135 21.36 -9.48 3.42
N TYR A 136 20.04 -9.64 3.43
CA TYR A 136 19.39 -10.82 2.90
C TYR A 136 19.14 -10.67 1.39
N ARG A 137 19.05 -11.80 0.71
CA ARG A 137 18.64 -11.90 -0.69
C ARG A 137 17.59 -12.99 -0.82
N PRO A 138 16.56 -12.80 -1.66
CA PRO A 138 15.60 -13.86 -1.93
C PRO A 138 16.28 -15.02 -2.63
N LEU A 139 15.79 -16.23 -2.36
CA LEU A 139 16.23 -17.42 -3.09
C LEU A 139 15.80 -17.28 -4.55
N ARG A 140 16.75 -17.44 -5.47
CA ARG A 140 16.42 -17.48 -6.90
C ARG A 140 15.67 -18.78 -7.20
N THR A 141 14.49 -18.65 -7.79
CA THR A 141 13.63 -19.76 -8.21
C THR A 141 13.33 -19.63 -9.70
N GLU A 142 12.40 -20.42 -10.23
CA GLU A 142 12.01 -20.32 -11.64
C GLU A 142 11.54 -18.92 -12.00
N SER A 143 12.16 -18.35 -13.04
CA SER A 143 11.85 -17.01 -13.50
C SER A 143 10.39 -16.88 -13.92
N ALA A 144 9.75 -15.84 -13.41
CA ALA A 144 8.45 -15.39 -13.89
C ALA A 144 8.56 -14.81 -15.31
N SER A 145 7.45 -14.89 -16.07
CA SER A 145 7.34 -14.15 -17.33
C SER A 145 7.32 -12.63 -17.06
N VAL A 146 7.74 -11.84 -18.05
CA VAL A 146 7.70 -10.37 -17.96
C VAL A 146 6.28 -9.87 -17.69
N GLU A 147 5.28 -10.47 -18.33
CA GLU A 147 3.86 -10.14 -18.13
C GLU A 147 3.39 -10.44 -16.71
N HIS A 148 3.81 -11.57 -16.12
CA HIS A 148 3.48 -11.88 -14.73
C HIS A 148 4.10 -10.88 -13.75
N VAL A 149 5.38 -10.53 -13.92
CA VAL A 149 6.02 -9.50 -13.07
C VAL A 149 5.33 -8.15 -13.24
N LEU A 150 4.95 -7.79 -14.46
CA LEU A 150 4.27 -6.52 -14.74
C LEU A 150 2.85 -6.46 -14.17
N ASP A 151 2.11 -7.57 -14.22
CA ASP A 151 0.81 -7.70 -13.56
C ASP A 151 0.92 -7.47 -12.04
N GLU A 152 1.88 -8.13 -11.39
CA GLU A 152 2.17 -7.92 -9.97
C GLU A 152 2.56 -6.46 -9.67
N LEU A 153 3.37 -5.81 -10.54
CA LEU A 153 3.76 -4.40 -10.38
C LEU A 153 2.55 -3.46 -10.51
N ILE A 154 1.60 -3.77 -11.38
CA ILE A 154 0.34 -3.02 -11.52
C ILE A 154 -0.52 -3.21 -10.27
N GLN A 155 -0.65 -4.45 -9.79
CA GLN A 155 -1.39 -4.75 -8.57
C GLN A 155 -0.80 -4.03 -7.35
N MET A 156 0.53 -4.09 -7.17
CA MET A 156 1.25 -3.32 -6.14
C MET A 156 0.95 -1.82 -6.25
N ASN A 157 1.14 -1.25 -7.46
CA ASN A 157 0.97 0.19 -7.67
C ASN A 157 -0.43 0.67 -7.25
N LEU A 158 -1.47 -0.08 -7.60
CA LEU A 158 -2.85 0.24 -7.21
C LEU A 158 -3.09 0.02 -5.71
N GLY A 159 -2.47 -1.01 -5.13
CA GLY A 159 -2.41 -1.26 -3.70
C GLY A 159 -1.87 -0.06 -2.94
N GLU A 160 -0.68 0.43 -3.31
CA GLU A 160 -0.04 1.55 -2.60
C GLU A 160 -0.78 2.88 -2.79
N ILE A 161 -1.43 3.09 -3.95
CA ILE A 161 -2.33 4.23 -4.12
C ILE A 161 -3.46 4.19 -3.09
N ARG A 162 -4.08 3.03 -2.91
CA ARG A 162 -5.15 2.82 -1.93
C ARG A 162 -4.61 2.97 -0.50
N THR A 163 -3.49 2.33 -0.15
CA THR A 163 -2.83 2.42 1.15
C THR A 163 -2.52 3.87 1.50
N ARG A 164 -1.92 4.63 0.57
CA ARG A 164 -1.62 6.06 0.76
C ARG A 164 -2.87 6.89 1.05
N ILE A 165 -3.96 6.67 0.32
CA ILE A 165 -5.23 7.36 0.57
C ILE A 165 -5.79 6.98 1.95
N HIS A 166 -5.74 5.70 2.31
CA HIS A 166 -6.14 5.23 3.63
C HIS A 166 -5.29 5.86 4.74
N GLN A 167 -3.98 6.05 4.55
CA GLN A 167 -3.13 6.76 5.52
C GLN A 167 -3.55 8.21 5.72
N LEU A 168 -3.99 8.89 4.66
CA LEU A 168 -4.53 10.25 4.75
C LEU A 168 -5.87 10.30 5.51
N LEU A 169 -6.71 9.27 5.37
CA LEU A 169 -7.95 9.12 6.14
C LEU A 169 -7.68 8.72 7.60
N LEU A 170 -6.72 7.84 7.84
CA LEU A 170 -6.33 7.33 9.16
C LEU A 170 -5.75 8.43 10.04
N ARG A 171 -4.85 9.25 9.49
CA ARG A 171 -4.11 10.29 10.22
C ARG A 171 -4.98 11.13 11.18
N PRO A 172 -6.06 11.80 10.74
CA PRO A 172 -6.90 12.59 11.64
C PRO A 172 -7.60 11.72 12.69
N MET A 173 -7.98 10.49 12.36
CA MET A 173 -8.67 9.58 13.27
C MET A 173 -7.75 9.10 14.39
N ILE A 174 -6.60 8.53 14.04
CA ILE A 174 -5.65 8.03 15.03
C ILE A 174 -5.04 9.14 15.90
N THR A 175 -4.86 10.34 15.33
CA THR A 175 -4.37 11.50 16.09
C THR A 175 -5.37 11.96 17.14
N ALA A 176 -6.68 11.81 16.90
CA ALA A 176 -7.71 12.17 17.87
C ALA A 176 -7.66 11.28 19.13
N HIS A 177 -7.21 10.04 18.99
CA HIS A 177 -7.02 9.10 20.11
C HIS A 177 -5.65 9.25 20.80
N CYS A 178 -4.66 9.88 20.15
CA CYS A 178 -3.32 10.05 20.72
C CYS A 178 -3.19 11.36 21.52
N VAL A 179 -2.87 11.24 22.82
CA VAL A 179 -2.72 12.39 23.74
C VAL A 179 -1.26 12.72 24.06
N GLY A 180 -1.01 13.99 24.39
CA GLY A 180 0.25 14.47 24.95
C GLY A 180 1.47 14.29 24.03
N GLU A 181 2.62 14.01 24.64
CA GLU A 181 3.93 13.93 23.98
C GLU A 181 4.04 12.80 22.94
N ARG A 182 3.17 11.78 22.99
CA ARG A 182 3.16 10.66 22.03
C ARG A 182 2.74 11.08 20.62
N ARG A 183 2.03 12.21 20.49
CA ARG A 183 1.50 12.70 19.21
C ARG A 183 2.57 13.08 18.20
N GLU A 184 3.70 13.62 18.65
CA GLU A 184 4.82 13.97 17.77
C GLU A 184 5.45 12.70 17.18
N LYS A 185 5.66 11.67 18.01
CA LYS A 185 6.15 10.37 17.56
C LYS A 185 5.19 9.72 16.56
N LEU A 186 3.89 9.71 16.86
CA LEU A 186 2.86 9.20 15.95
C LEU A 186 2.88 9.94 14.60
N THR A 187 2.97 11.27 14.62
CA THR A 187 3.07 12.09 13.40
C THR A 187 4.27 11.68 12.56
N GLY A 188 5.45 11.50 13.18
CA GLY A 188 6.66 11.07 12.48
C GLY A 188 6.53 9.68 11.84
N VAL A 189 5.84 8.74 12.49
CA VAL A 189 5.54 7.41 11.93
C VAL A 189 4.61 7.53 10.72
N LEU A 190 3.52 8.29 10.84
CA LEU A 190 2.56 8.52 9.75
C LEU A 190 3.18 9.25 8.55
N ASP A 191 4.07 10.22 8.80
CA ASP A 191 4.80 10.93 7.74
C ASP A 191 5.74 9.98 6.99
N SER A 192 6.41 9.09 7.73
CA SER A 192 7.31 8.10 7.14
C SER A 192 6.55 7.09 6.28
N LEU A 193 5.42 6.54 6.75
CA LEU A 193 4.58 5.64 5.96
C LEU A 193 4.12 6.31 4.65
N ILE A 194 3.51 7.49 4.72
CA ILE A 194 3.02 8.18 3.50
C ILE A 194 4.14 8.48 2.51
N LEU A 195 5.34 8.80 3.00
CA LEU A 195 6.51 9.03 2.17
C LEU A 195 6.95 7.75 1.46
N ASP A 196 7.01 6.63 2.19
CA ASP A 196 7.39 5.33 1.65
C ASP A 196 6.36 4.83 0.62
N GLU A 197 5.06 4.93 0.91
CA GLU A 197 3.99 4.62 -0.07
C GLU A 197 4.15 5.43 -1.36
N THR A 198 4.50 6.72 -1.23
CA THR A 198 4.69 7.59 -2.41
C THR A 198 5.89 7.12 -3.25
N ARG A 199 6.98 6.66 -2.62
CA ARG A 199 8.14 6.07 -3.31
C ARG A 199 7.81 4.75 -3.98
N HIS A 200 6.97 3.93 -3.34
CA HIS A 200 6.51 2.67 -3.89
C HIS A 200 5.66 2.87 -5.14
N ILE A 201 4.72 3.81 -5.09
CA ILE A 201 3.95 4.26 -6.27
C ILE A 201 4.91 4.79 -7.34
N GLU A 202 5.89 5.62 -6.99
CA GLU A 202 6.83 6.19 -7.96
C GLU A 202 7.58 5.11 -8.75
N TYR A 203 8.28 4.21 -8.06
CA TYR A 203 9.15 3.26 -8.75
C TYR A 203 8.32 2.30 -9.60
N THR A 204 7.16 1.84 -9.09
CA THR A 204 6.25 0.98 -9.86
C THR A 204 5.70 1.73 -11.08
N ALA A 205 5.32 3.00 -10.93
CA ALA A 205 4.88 3.84 -12.04
C ALA A 205 5.96 3.99 -13.13
N ARG A 206 7.23 4.16 -12.75
CA ARG A 206 8.36 4.21 -13.71
C ARG A 206 8.55 2.89 -14.45
N LEU A 207 8.40 1.76 -13.77
CA LEU A 207 8.49 0.43 -14.41
C LEU A 207 7.32 0.18 -15.37
N ILE A 208 6.11 0.61 -14.99
CA ILE A 208 4.89 0.53 -15.82
C ILE A 208 4.98 1.47 -17.02
N GLU A 209 5.46 2.70 -16.85
CA GLU A 209 5.76 3.65 -17.94
C GLU A 209 6.71 3.01 -18.95
N ARG A 210 7.83 2.48 -18.47
CA ARG A 210 8.83 1.80 -19.31
C ARG A 210 8.20 0.66 -20.12
N ALA A 211 7.42 -0.22 -19.49
CA ALA A 211 6.74 -1.31 -20.17
C ALA A 211 5.74 -0.81 -21.23
N SER A 212 5.03 0.28 -20.92
CA SER A 212 4.06 0.89 -21.83
C SER A 212 4.74 1.40 -23.10
N VAL A 213 5.91 2.02 -22.99
CA VAL A 213 6.62 2.59 -24.15
C VAL A 213 7.49 1.57 -24.90
N THR A 214 7.72 0.37 -24.35
CA THR A 214 8.53 -0.69 -24.98
C THR A 214 7.72 -1.84 -25.60
N GLY A 215 6.42 -1.65 -25.82
CA GLY A 215 5.59 -2.58 -26.58
C GLY A 215 4.57 -3.39 -25.75
N LEU A 216 4.47 -3.14 -24.45
CA LEU A 216 3.46 -3.77 -23.58
C LEU A 216 2.28 -2.82 -23.26
N ALA A 217 2.11 -1.72 -23.99
CA ALA A 217 1.06 -0.73 -23.76
C ALA A 217 -0.35 -1.36 -23.64
N ASP A 218 -0.68 -2.27 -24.54
CA ASP A 218 -2.01 -2.91 -24.57
C ASP A 218 -2.21 -3.84 -23.38
N PHE A 219 -1.15 -4.54 -22.96
CA PHE A 219 -1.17 -5.35 -21.74
C PHE A 219 -1.39 -4.44 -20.52
N VAL A 220 -0.57 -3.41 -20.33
CA VAL A 220 -0.66 -2.48 -19.20
C VAL A 220 -2.06 -1.87 -19.08
N ARG A 221 -2.63 -1.37 -20.18
CA ARG A 221 -3.97 -0.76 -20.16
C ARG A 221 -5.06 -1.74 -19.71
N ARG A 222 -5.09 -2.95 -20.29
CA ARG A 222 -6.09 -3.96 -19.94
C ARG A 222 -5.91 -4.45 -18.52
N THR A 223 -4.67 -4.73 -18.12
CA THR A 223 -4.36 -5.27 -16.79
C THR A 223 -4.64 -4.23 -15.70
N MET A 224 -4.26 -2.97 -15.87
CA MET A 224 -4.55 -1.91 -14.89
C MET A 224 -6.06 -1.69 -14.71
N ALA A 225 -6.83 -1.67 -15.79
CA ALA A 225 -8.29 -1.58 -15.69
C ALA A 225 -8.89 -2.81 -14.97
N ALA A 226 -8.46 -4.02 -15.33
CA ALA A 226 -8.94 -5.24 -14.69
C ALA A 226 -8.61 -5.30 -13.20
N ARG A 227 -7.36 -5.03 -12.82
CA ARG A 227 -6.92 -5.01 -11.41
C ARG A 227 -7.61 -3.91 -10.62
N LEU A 228 -7.83 -2.73 -11.20
CA LEU A 228 -8.56 -1.67 -10.50
C LEU A 228 -10.01 -2.06 -10.22
N ARG A 229 -10.68 -2.74 -11.16
CA ARG A 229 -12.02 -3.29 -10.92
C ARG A 229 -12.01 -4.28 -9.76
N GLU A 230 -11.07 -5.24 -9.75
CA GLU A 230 -10.93 -6.22 -8.68
C GLU A 230 -10.68 -5.54 -7.32
N PHE A 231 -9.79 -4.53 -7.27
CA PHE A 231 -9.55 -3.74 -6.07
C PHE A 231 -10.80 -3.00 -5.59
N ASN A 232 -11.61 -2.46 -6.51
CA ASN A 232 -12.85 -1.79 -6.16
C ASN A 232 -13.86 -2.77 -5.56
N ASP A 233 -13.97 -3.98 -6.10
CA ASP A 233 -14.86 -5.02 -5.59
C ASP A 233 -14.46 -5.42 -4.16
N ILE A 234 -13.17 -5.69 -3.91
CA ILE A 234 -12.65 -5.98 -2.57
C ILE A 234 -12.90 -4.81 -1.61
N THR A 235 -12.60 -3.58 -2.04
CA THR A 235 -12.78 -2.37 -1.21
C THR A 235 -14.23 -2.16 -0.79
N LEU A 236 -15.19 -2.48 -1.67
CA LEU A 236 -16.61 -2.40 -1.37
C LEU A 236 -17.05 -3.44 -0.35
N VAL A 237 -16.49 -4.64 -0.37
CA VAL A 237 -16.77 -5.67 0.64
C VAL A 237 -16.25 -5.21 2.01
N GLU A 238 -15.00 -4.78 2.10
CA GLU A 238 -14.38 -4.38 3.38
C GLU A 238 -15.12 -3.23 4.08
N VAL A 239 -15.58 -2.23 3.32
CA VAL A 239 -16.28 -1.06 3.89
C VAL A 239 -17.80 -1.25 3.95
N GLY A 240 -18.39 -2.01 3.02
CA GLY A 240 -19.81 -2.28 2.95
C GLY A 240 -20.31 -3.22 4.05
N GLU A 241 -19.46 -4.16 4.50
CA GLU A 241 -19.81 -5.11 5.57
C GLU A 241 -19.40 -4.62 6.97
N ALA A 242 -18.76 -3.46 7.07
CA ALA A 242 -18.08 -2.99 8.29
C ALA A 242 -17.04 -4.00 8.84
N GLN A 243 -16.62 -4.96 8.02
CA GLN A 243 -15.57 -5.90 8.33
C GLN A 243 -14.33 -5.50 7.54
N PHE A 244 -13.30 -5.00 8.23
CA PHE A 244 -11.96 -5.02 7.65
C PHE A 244 -11.49 -6.49 7.68
N VAL A 245 -11.92 -7.27 6.69
CA VAL A 245 -11.42 -8.63 6.47
C VAL A 245 -10.05 -8.43 5.82
N GLY A 246 -8.98 -8.67 6.58
CA GLY A 246 -7.63 -8.70 6.00
C GLY A 246 -7.56 -9.84 4.98
N GLU A 247 -7.72 -9.49 3.70
CA GLU A 247 -7.39 -10.36 2.57
C GLU A 247 -5.90 -10.31 2.22
#